data_AF-A0A7J3ZLF7-F1
#
_entry.id   AF-A0A7J3ZLF7-F1
#
_cell.length_a   1.000
_cell.length_b   1.000
_cell.length_c   1.000
_cell.angle_alpha   90.00
_cell.angle_beta   90.00
_cell.angle_gamma   90.00
#
_symmetry.space_group_name_H-M   'P 1'
#
loop_
_entity.id
_entity.type
_entity.pdbx_description
1 polymer ?
#
loop_
_entity_poly.entity_id
_entity_poly.type
_entity_poly.pdbx_seq_one_letter_code
_entity_poly.pdbx_strand_id
1 'polypeptide(L)'
;MKRSLRDYIERREEGGSRGSALEEGSLLAEVLSAIDSALEKLGSRVRELEESARRLEESLHLLRADLYRAPPPGEAVLPRAGGEAALARVYRELESVGFVSMRRALEPLRVRDRLRVVEELKRGGLVELKLEDDTLFVDPEVYELLVRGLSELRSGDPEEAVEALGRAGRLFNELFRRGLLFFDARRGEWRML
;
A
#
# COMPACT_ATOMS: atom_id res chain seq x y z
N MET A 1 37.10 -12.31 -24.85
CA MET A 1 37.95 -11.11 -24.69
C MET A 1 37.04 -9.90 -24.46
N LYS A 2 36.85 -9.48 -23.20
CA LYS A 2 36.13 -8.24 -22.87
C LYS A 2 37.16 -7.14 -22.73
N ARG A 3 37.37 -6.31 -23.75
CA ARG A 3 38.13 -5.06 -23.57
C ARG A 3 37.21 -4.10 -22.83
N SER A 4 37.69 -3.58 -21.71
CA SER A 4 36.92 -2.70 -20.84
C SER A 4 36.68 -1.37 -21.56
N LEU A 5 35.46 -0.82 -21.47
CA LEU A 5 35.12 0.51 -21.99
C LEU A 5 36.07 1.60 -21.46
N ARG A 6 36.66 1.34 -20.29
CA ARG A 6 37.70 2.16 -19.63
C ARG A 6 39.00 2.21 -20.44
N ASP A 7 39.45 1.07 -20.97
CA ASP A 7 40.70 0.96 -21.75
C ASP A 7 40.62 1.71 -23.09
N TYR A 8 39.41 1.94 -23.59
CA TYR A 8 39.16 2.69 -24.83
C TYR A 8 39.15 4.20 -24.60
N ILE A 9 38.59 4.65 -23.47
CA ILE A 9 38.61 6.06 -23.08
C ILE A 9 40.05 6.53 -22.83
N GLU A 10 40.87 5.71 -22.16
CA GLU A 10 42.28 6.04 -21.88
C GLU A 10 43.14 6.14 -23.16
N ARG A 11 42.88 5.33 -24.20
CA ARG A 11 43.61 5.44 -25.48
C ARG A 11 43.23 6.65 -26.33
N ARG A 12 42.07 7.27 -26.07
CA ARG A 12 41.58 8.43 -26.83
C ARG A 12 42.33 9.72 -26.48
N GLU A 13 42.91 9.80 -25.29
CA GLU A 13 43.67 10.98 -24.87
C GLU A 13 45.08 11.04 -25.49
N GLU A 14 45.62 9.92 -25.98
CA GLU A 14 47.01 9.85 -26.45
C GLU A 14 47.19 9.84 -27.98
N GLY A 15 46.14 9.66 -28.79
CA GLY A 15 46.30 9.37 -30.22
C GLY A 15 45.32 10.09 -31.15
N GLY A 16 45.60 11.35 -31.51
CA GLY A 16 44.90 12.04 -32.59
C GLY A 16 45.28 11.44 -33.95
N SER A 17 44.39 10.66 -34.57
CA SER A 17 44.56 10.22 -35.96
C SER A 17 43.23 10.11 -36.71
N ARG A 18 43.23 10.63 -37.94
CA ARG A 18 42.12 10.85 -38.88
C ARG A 18 41.46 9.57 -39.44
N GLY A 19 41.59 8.42 -38.77
CA GLY A 19 40.87 7.17 -39.10
C GLY A 19 39.46 7.07 -38.48
N SER A 20 39.08 8.06 -37.68
CA SER A 20 38.10 7.96 -36.59
C SER A 20 36.62 7.87 -37.00
N ALA A 21 36.18 8.51 -38.09
CA ALA A 21 34.73 8.73 -38.30
C ALA A 21 33.92 7.47 -38.67
N LEU A 22 34.51 6.53 -39.42
CA LEU A 22 33.82 5.27 -39.80
C LEU A 22 33.84 4.24 -38.66
N GLU A 23 34.92 4.20 -37.88
CA GLU A 23 34.99 3.35 -36.67
C GLU A 23 34.11 3.91 -35.53
N GLU A 24 34.03 5.24 -35.38
CA GLU A 24 33.12 5.90 -34.42
C GLU A 24 31.64 5.66 -34.76
N GLY A 25 31.28 5.66 -36.04
CA GLY A 25 29.92 5.30 -36.48
C GLY A 25 29.56 3.85 -36.18
N SER A 26 30.51 2.93 -36.37
CA SER A 26 30.34 1.50 -36.05
C SER A 26 30.21 1.26 -34.54
N LEU A 27 31.02 1.95 -33.72
CA LEU A 27 30.97 1.83 -32.27
C LEU A 27 29.70 2.43 -31.68
N LEU A 28 29.23 3.57 -32.20
CA LEU A 28 27.94 4.15 -31.80
C LEU A 28 26.78 3.22 -32.16
N ALA A 29 26.81 2.59 -33.32
CA ALA A 29 25.79 1.61 -33.71
C ALA A 29 25.79 0.36 -32.80
N GLU A 30 26.95 -0.14 -32.41
CA GLU A 30 27.06 -1.25 -31.44
C GLU A 30 26.55 -0.86 -30.05
N VAL A 31 26.88 0.35 -29.57
CA VAL A 31 26.41 0.85 -28.27
C VAL A 31 24.90 1.06 -28.27
N LEU A 32 24.34 1.65 -29.34
CA LEU A 32 22.89 1.82 -29.47
C LEU A 32 22.17 0.48 -29.51
N SER A 33 22.69 -0.48 -30.28
CA SER A 33 22.15 -1.86 -30.33
C SER A 33 22.21 -2.55 -28.95
N ALA A 34 23.29 -2.35 -28.20
CA ALA A 34 23.41 -2.88 -26.83
C ALA A 34 22.42 -2.21 -25.86
N ILE A 35 22.17 -0.90 -26.00
CA ILE A 35 21.18 -0.16 -25.22
C ILE A 35 19.77 -0.66 -25.55
N ASP A 36 19.42 -0.80 -26.83
CA ASP A 36 18.12 -1.30 -27.27
C ASP A 36 17.87 -2.72 -26.74
N SER A 37 18.88 -3.60 -26.82
CA SER A 37 18.79 -4.95 -26.24
C SER A 37 18.63 -4.94 -24.71
N ALA A 38 19.28 -3.99 -24.01
CA ALA A 38 19.13 -3.84 -22.57
C ALA A 38 17.73 -3.30 -22.20
N LEU A 39 17.19 -2.36 -22.97
CA LEU A 39 15.86 -1.81 -22.81
C LEU A 39 14.78 -2.88 -23.05
N GLU A 40 14.92 -3.72 -24.07
CA GLU A 40 14.02 -4.84 -24.31
C GLU A 40 14.02 -5.83 -23.14
N LYS A 41 15.21 -6.19 -22.62
CA LYS A 41 15.35 -7.09 -21.45
C LYS A 41 14.76 -6.49 -20.18
N LEU A 42 14.92 -5.18 -19.97
CA LEU A 42 14.29 -4.48 -18.85
C LEU A 42 12.77 -4.48 -19.02
N GLY A 43 12.27 -4.18 -20.21
CA GLY A 43 10.84 -4.19 -20.51
C GLY A 43 10.19 -5.57 -20.38
N SER A 44 10.92 -6.66 -20.68
CA SER A 44 10.42 -8.02 -20.43
C SER A 44 10.39 -8.34 -18.93
N ARG A 45 11.42 -7.94 -18.18
CA ARG A 45 11.51 -8.14 -16.73
C ARG A 45 10.42 -7.39 -15.98
N VAL A 46 10.12 -6.16 -16.38
CA VAL A 46 9.02 -5.36 -15.80
C VAL A 46 7.68 -6.06 -16.03
N ARG A 47 7.42 -6.55 -17.25
CA ARG A 47 6.19 -7.30 -17.55
C ARG A 47 6.06 -8.58 -16.74
N GLU A 48 7.15 -9.34 -16.58
CA GLU A 48 7.16 -10.54 -15.73
C GLU A 48 6.88 -10.21 -14.25
N LEU A 49 7.40 -9.10 -13.74
CA LEU A 49 7.14 -8.65 -12.37
C LEU A 49 5.70 -8.19 -12.20
N GLU A 50 5.15 -7.44 -13.15
CA GLU A 50 3.75 -7.02 -13.14
C GLU A 50 2.80 -8.23 -13.17
N GLU A 51 3.10 -9.22 -14.01
CA GLU A 51 2.30 -10.45 -14.08
C GLU A 51 2.43 -11.27 -12.79
N SER A 52 3.63 -11.36 -12.21
CA SER A 52 3.84 -12.02 -10.91
C SER A 52 3.10 -11.32 -9.77
N ALA A 53 3.08 -9.98 -9.77
CA ALA A 53 2.34 -9.18 -8.80
C ALA A 53 0.83 -9.43 -8.93
N ARG A 54 0.28 -9.42 -10.15
CA ARG A 54 -1.13 -9.76 -10.39
C ARG A 54 -1.48 -11.17 -9.91
N ARG A 55 -0.62 -12.17 -10.20
CA ARG A 55 -0.83 -13.55 -9.73
C ARG A 55 -0.79 -13.66 -8.22
N LEU A 56 0.08 -12.90 -7.56
CA LEU A 56 0.14 -12.84 -6.09
C LEU A 56 -1.09 -12.18 -5.50
N GLU A 57 -1.57 -11.08 -6.08
CA GLU A 57 -2.81 -10.42 -5.66
C GLU A 57 -4.01 -11.35 -5.82
N GLU A 58 -4.12 -12.04 -6.95
CA GLU A 58 -5.19 -13.01 -7.21
C GLU A 58 -5.10 -14.21 -6.25
N SER A 59 -3.88 -14.71 -6.01
CA SER A 59 -3.64 -15.77 -5.02
C SER A 59 -4.00 -15.32 -3.60
N LEU A 60 -3.70 -14.08 -3.22
CA LEU A 60 -4.09 -13.51 -1.93
C LEU A 60 -5.60 -13.33 -1.83
N HIS A 61 -6.27 -12.92 -2.91
CA HIS A 61 -7.72 -12.85 -2.95
C HIS A 61 -8.37 -14.22 -2.76
N LEU A 62 -7.85 -15.26 -3.42
CA LEU A 62 -8.31 -16.63 -3.26
C LEU A 62 -8.00 -17.19 -1.87
N LEU A 63 -6.79 -16.96 -1.33
CA LEU A 63 -6.40 -17.41 0.01
C LEU A 63 -7.25 -16.73 1.09
N ARG A 64 -7.55 -15.43 0.93
CA ARG A 64 -8.51 -14.72 1.77
C ARG A 64 -9.89 -15.37 1.66
N ALA A 65 -10.39 -15.60 0.45
CA ALA A 65 -11.68 -16.26 0.22
C ALA A 65 -11.77 -17.68 0.83
N ASP A 66 -10.68 -18.44 0.79
CA ASP A 66 -10.59 -19.79 1.37
C ASP A 66 -10.46 -19.75 2.89
N LEU A 67 -9.73 -18.79 3.46
CA LEU A 67 -9.76 -18.52 4.91
C LEU A 67 -11.17 -18.13 5.39
N TYR A 68 -11.99 -17.51 4.53
CA TYR A 68 -13.39 -17.23 4.82
C TYR A 68 -14.33 -18.43 4.66
N ARG A 69 -13.91 -19.54 4.02
CA ARG A 69 -14.74 -20.74 3.79
C ARG A 69 -14.29 -21.98 4.55
N ALA A 70 -13.02 -22.08 4.93
CA ALA A 70 -12.52 -23.19 5.70
C ALA A 70 -12.78 -22.96 7.20
N PRO A 71 -13.61 -23.78 7.87
CA PRO A 71 -13.59 -23.80 9.33
C PRO A 71 -12.19 -24.27 9.78
N PRO A 72 -11.61 -23.69 10.84
CA PRO A 72 -10.26 -23.99 11.27
C PRO A 72 -10.10 -25.49 11.56
N PRO A 73 -9.01 -26.14 11.12
CA PRO A 73 -8.79 -27.55 11.39
C PRO A 73 -8.38 -27.72 12.86
N GLY A 74 -9.26 -28.36 13.62
CA GLY A 74 -8.87 -29.04 14.86
C GLY A 74 -8.78 -28.17 16.10
N GLU A 75 -9.92 -27.72 16.60
CA GLU A 75 -10.28 -27.87 18.01
C GLU A 75 -11.81 -27.82 18.08
N ALA A 76 -12.42 -28.84 18.67
CA ALA A 76 -13.86 -28.89 18.89
C ALA A 76 -14.25 -27.84 19.94
N VAL A 77 -14.25 -26.57 19.55
CA VAL A 77 -14.88 -25.49 20.30
C VAL A 77 -16.29 -25.37 19.74
N LEU A 78 -17.25 -25.86 20.50
CA LEU A 78 -18.67 -25.61 20.29
C LEU A 78 -18.89 -24.18 19.78
N PRO A 79 -19.68 -23.96 18.72
CA PRO A 79 -19.90 -22.65 18.15
C PRO A 79 -20.60 -21.79 19.20
N ARG A 80 -19.84 -20.95 19.93
CA ARG A 80 -20.41 -19.83 20.66
C ARG A 80 -20.61 -18.73 19.64
N ALA A 81 -21.81 -18.72 19.06
CA ALA A 81 -22.30 -17.88 17.97
C ALA A 81 -22.01 -16.35 18.08
N GLY A 82 -21.48 -15.85 19.20
CA GLY A 82 -21.18 -14.43 19.38
C GLY A 82 -19.90 -13.95 18.68
N GLY A 83 -18.81 -14.74 18.69
CA GLY A 83 -17.51 -14.29 18.21
C GLY A 83 -17.40 -14.19 16.68
N GLU A 84 -17.86 -15.22 15.97
CA GLU A 84 -17.83 -15.26 14.50
C GLU A 84 -18.82 -14.27 13.88
N ALA A 85 -20.02 -14.13 14.47
CA ALA A 85 -20.99 -13.14 14.03
C ALA A 85 -20.47 -11.71 14.24
N ALA A 86 -19.75 -11.46 15.34
CA ALA A 86 -19.14 -10.16 15.59
C ALA A 86 -18.01 -9.87 14.60
N LEU A 87 -17.17 -10.85 14.30
CA LEU A 87 -16.10 -10.71 13.33
C LEU A 87 -16.65 -10.44 11.93
N ALA A 88 -17.68 -11.17 11.49
CA ALA A 88 -18.36 -10.94 10.21
C ALA A 88 -19.00 -9.54 10.14
N ARG A 89 -19.57 -9.04 11.24
CA ARG A 89 -20.09 -7.67 11.33
C ARG A 89 -18.97 -6.65 11.18
N VAL A 90 -17.85 -6.85 11.86
CA VAL A 90 -16.69 -5.97 11.79
C VAL A 90 -16.14 -5.90 10.37
N TYR A 91 -15.97 -7.04 9.69
CA TYR A 91 -15.49 -7.05 8.30
C TYR A 91 -16.46 -6.36 7.35
N ARG A 92 -17.77 -6.54 7.53
CA ARG A 92 -18.78 -5.81 6.72
C ARG A 92 -18.71 -4.29 6.95
N GLU A 93 -18.45 -3.86 8.18
CA GLU A 93 -18.25 -2.45 8.49
C GLU A 93 -16.97 -1.91 7.84
N LEU A 94 -15.87 -2.68 7.88
CA LEU A 94 -14.63 -2.34 7.20
C LEU A 94 -14.81 -2.21 5.67
N GLU A 95 -15.53 -3.14 5.03
CA GLU A 95 -15.80 -3.07 3.60
C GLU A 95 -16.61 -1.82 3.22
N SER A 96 -17.59 -1.45 4.05
CA SER A 96 -18.52 -0.34 3.75
C SER A 96 -18.03 1.04 4.19
N VAL A 97 -17.23 1.12 5.26
CA VAL A 97 -16.82 2.38 5.89
C VAL A 97 -15.31 2.61 5.78
N GLY A 98 -14.52 1.54 5.64
CA GLY A 98 -13.05 1.59 5.57
C GLY A 98 -12.35 1.58 6.93
N PHE A 99 -13.10 1.62 8.04
CA PHE A 99 -12.56 1.48 9.39
C PHE A 99 -13.64 0.98 10.35
N VAL A 100 -13.22 0.50 11.52
CA VAL A 100 -14.10 0.08 12.62
C VAL A 100 -13.60 0.63 13.96
N SER A 101 -14.52 1.12 14.78
CA SER A 101 -14.25 1.51 16.17
C SER A 101 -14.38 0.31 17.09
N MET A 102 -13.33 0.00 17.85
CA MET A 102 -13.35 -1.14 18.78
C MET A 102 -14.29 -0.91 19.95
N ARG A 103 -14.40 0.33 20.44
CA ARG A 103 -15.38 0.70 21.46
C ARG A 103 -16.80 0.39 20.97
N ARG A 104 -17.18 0.85 19.78
CA ARG A 104 -18.55 0.62 19.25
C ARG A 104 -18.79 -0.83 18.85
N ALA A 105 -17.82 -1.46 18.19
CA ALA A 105 -18.01 -2.80 17.62
C ALA A 105 -17.95 -3.92 18.66
N LEU A 106 -17.26 -3.72 19.79
CA LEU A 106 -16.96 -4.79 20.76
C LEU A 106 -17.52 -4.54 22.16
N GLU A 107 -18.11 -3.37 22.44
CA GLU A 107 -18.83 -3.12 23.70
C GLU A 107 -19.87 -4.22 24.02
N PRO A 108 -20.63 -4.77 23.04
CA PRO A 108 -21.58 -5.85 23.31
C PRO A 108 -20.94 -7.22 23.58
N LEU A 109 -19.62 -7.36 23.37
CA LEU A 109 -18.93 -8.65 23.44
C LEU A 109 -18.29 -8.89 24.81
N ARG A 110 -18.24 -10.17 25.18
CA ARG A 110 -17.46 -10.61 26.35
C ARG A 110 -15.98 -10.39 26.10
N VAL A 111 -15.21 -10.18 27.18
CA VAL A 111 -13.76 -9.90 27.12
C VAL A 111 -12.99 -10.93 26.28
N ARG A 112 -13.30 -12.22 26.43
CA ARG A 112 -12.63 -13.29 25.66
C ARG A 112 -12.89 -13.17 24.15
N ASP A 113 -14.12 -12.87 23.76
CA ASP A 113 -14.50 -12.73 22.35
C ASP A 113 -13.90 -11.45 21.76
N ARG A 114 -13.82 -10.38 22.56
CA ARG A 114 -13.15 -9.13 22.20
C ARG A 114 -11.68 -9.35 21.85
N LEU A 115 -10.95 -10.07 22.69
CA LEU A 115 -9.53 -10.36 22.45
C LEU A 115 -9.33 -11.15 21.16
N ARG A 116 -10.17 -12.17 20.93
CA ARG A 116 -10.13 -12.95 19.69
C ARG A 116 -10.36 -12.08 18.45
N VAL A 117 -11.36 -11.19 18.47
CA VAL A 117 -11.62 -10.29 17.34
C VAL A 117 -10.42 -9.36 17.09
N VAL A 118 -9.83 -8.78 18.15
CA VAL A 118 -8.63 -7.94 18.02
C VAL A 118 -7.47 -8.70 17.35
N GLU A 119 -7.21 -9.94 17.79
CA GLU A 119 -6.15 -10.76 17.23
C GLU A 119 -6.37 -11.08 15.75
N GLU A 120 -7.60 -11.42 15.37
CA GLU A 120 -7.95 -11.69 13.97
C GLU A 120 -7.82 -10.43 13.09
N LEU A 121 -8.20 -9.26 13.60
CA LEU A 121 -8.00 -7.98 12.89
C LEU A 121 -6.53 -7.66 12.68
N LYS A 122 -5.67 -7.93 13.68
CA LYS A 122 -4.22 -7.76 13.57
C LYS A 122 -3.61 -8.74 12.57
N ARG A 123 -4.04 -10.01 12.59
CA ARG A 123 -3.63 -11.03 11.61
C ARG A 123 -4.06 -10.66 10.20
N GLY A 124 -5.21 -10.00 10.06
CA GLY A 124 -5.71 -9.48 8.78
C GLY A 124 -4.89 -8.33 8.19
N GLY A 125 -3.90 -7.80 8.93
CA GLY A 125 -3.02 -6.73 8.45
C GLY A 125 -3.66 -5.34 8.48
N LEU A 126 -4.72 -5.15 9.26
CA LEU A 126 -5.36 -3.84 9.42
C LEU A 126 -4.46 -2.87 10.18
N VAL A 127 -4.56 -1.59 9.83
CA VAL A 127 -3.82 -0.52 10.51
C VAL A 127 -4.51 -0.21 11.83
N GLU A 128 -3.78 -0.39 12.94
CA GLU A 128 -4.25 -0.08 14.29
C GLU A 128 -3.93 1.40 14.62
N LEU A 129 -4.95 2.23 14.75
CA LEU A 129 -4.84 3.59 15.27
C LEU A 129 -5.28 3.61 16.73
N LYS A 130 -4.32 3.81 17.63
CA LYS A 130 -4.57 3.92 19.07
C LYS A 130 -4.94 5.36 19.41
N LEU A 131 -6.16 5.55 19.89
CA LEU A 131 -6.68 6.82 20.36
C LEU A 131 -6.71 6.82 21.89
N GLU A 132 -6.95 7.99 22.49
CA GLU A 132 -7.00 8.10 23.96
C GLU A 132 -8.12 7.26 24.57
N ASP A 133 -9.28 7.17 23.90
CA ASP A 133 -10.49 6.51 24.41
C ASP A 133 -10.96 5.31 23.56
N ASP A 134 -10.25 4.99 22.49
CA ASP A 134 -10.67 3.99 21.51
C ASP A 134 -9.48 3.42 20.71
N THR A 135 -9.74 2.37 19.95
CA THR A 135 -8.83 1.88 18.93
C THR A 135 -9.61 1.77 17.64
N LEU A 136 -9.08 2.33 16.56
CA LEU A 136 -9.64 2.13 15.22
C LEU A 136 -8.80 1.09 14.51
N PHE A 137 -9.45 0.13 13.88
CA PHE A 137 -8.81 -0.70 12.86
C PHE A 137 -9.25 -0.19 11.50
N VAL A 138 -8.27 0.14 10.67
CA VAL A 138 -8.48 0.78 9.37
C VAL A 138 -8.00 -0.14 8.27
N ASP A 139 -8.76 -0.20 7.18
CA ASP A 139 -8.33 -0.83 5.94
C ASP A 139 -7.04 -0.15 5.43
N PRO A 140 -5.95 -0.90 5.15
CA PRO A 140 -4.69 -0.33 4.69
C PRO A 140 -4.83 0.57 3.46
N GLU A 141 -5.69 0.22 2.50
CA GLU A 141 -5.91 1.03 1.30
C GLU A 141 -6.55 2.37 1.66
N VAL A 142 -7.53 2.35 2.56
CA VAL A 142 -8.23 3.56 3.01
C VAL A 142 -7.29 4.45 3.82
N TYR A 143 -6.44 3.85 4.65
CA TYR A 143 -5.42 4.57 5.39
C TYR A 143 -4.39 5.23 4.46
N GLU A 144 -3.94 4.51 3.43
CA GLU A 144 -3.01 5.05 2.44
C GLU A 144 -3.63 6.19 1.62
N LEU A 145 -4.89 6.03 1.18
CA LEU A 145 -5.64 7.09 0.49
C LEU A 145 -5.76 8.35 1.37
N LEU A 146 -6.02 8.18 2.67
CA LEU A 146 -6.04 9.29 3.61
C LEU A 146 -4.68 9.99 3.65
N VAL A 147 -3.60 9.27 3.96
CA VAL A 147 -2.27 9.87 4.14
C VAL A 147 -1.79 10.60 2.88
N ARG A 148 -1.99 10.00 1.70
CA ARG A 148 -1.66 10.64 0.42
C ARG A 148 -2.53 11.87 0.20
N GLY A 149 -3.85 11.74 0.35
CA GLY A 149 -4.78 12.85 0.11
C GLY A 149 -4.57 14.03 1.06
N LEU A 150 -4.24 13.81 2.33
CA LEU A 150 -3.91 14.89 3.28
C LEU A 150 -2.76 15.78 2.80
N SER A 151 -1.77 15.21 2.10
CA SER A 151 -0.63 15.95 1.55
C SER A 151 -0.97 16.80 0.32
N GLU A 152 -2.07 16.47 -0.36
CA GLU A 152 -2.55 17.15 -1.57
C GLU A 152 -3.59 18.22 -1.25
N LEU A 153 -4.32 18.09 -0.13
CA LEU A 153 -5.30 19.07 0.32
C LEU A 153 -4.65 20.41 0.66
N ARG A 154 -5.24 21.49 0.13
CA ARG A 154 -4.83 22.88 0.38
C ARG A 154 -5.92 23.72 1.06
N SER A 155 -7.17 23.28 0.96
CA SER A 155 -8.27 23.91 1.67
C SER A 155 -8.23 23.56 3.15
N GLY A 156 -8.49 24.55 4.00
CA GLY A 156 -8.70 24.35 5.43
C GLY A 156 -10.14 23.99 5.78
N ASP A 157 -11.04 23.90 4.80
CA ASP A 157 -12.44 23.52 5.02
C ASP A 157 -12.56 21.99 5.17
N PRO A 158 -13.05 21.49 6.32
CA PRO A 158 -13.28 20.07 6.53
C PRO A 158 -14.29 19.45 5.54
N GLU A 159 -15.30 20.20 5.09
CA GLU A 159 -16.32 19.66 4.17
C GLU A 159 -15.72 19.41 2.78
N GLU A 160 -14.95 20.38 2.26
CA GLU A 160 -14.21 20.23 1.00
C GLU A 160 -13.17 19.10 1.10
N ALA A 161 -12.49 18.96 2.24
CA ALA A 161 -11.54 17.88 2.48
C ALA A 161 -12.21 16.49 2.44
N VAL A 162 -13.40 16.35 3.03
CA VAL A 162 -14.17 15.10 3.00
C VAL A 162 -14.56 14.73 1.58
N GLU A 163 -15.05 15.69 0.79
CA GLU A 163 -15.45 15.46 -0.60
C GLU A 163 -14.25 15.05 -1.46
N ALA A 164 -13.13 15.76 -1.34
CA ALA A 164 -11.91 15.50 -2.09
C ALA A 164 -11.28 14.14 -1.76
N LEU A 165 -11.38 13.67 -0.51
CA LEU A 165 -10.83 12.38 -0.08
C LEU A 165 -11.72 11.18 -0.46
N GLY A 166 -12.95 11.40 -0.92
CA GLY A 166 -13.86 10.34 -1.37
C GLY A 166 -14.05 9.23 -0.33
N ARG A 167 -13.61 8.00 -0.65
CA ARG A 167 -13.70 6.83 0.25
C ARG A 167 -13.00 7.06 1.60
N ALA A 168 -11.90 7.81 1.63
CA ALA A 168 -11.17 8.15 2.85
C ALA A 168 -11.80 9.31 3.65
N GLY A 169 -12.76 10.04 3.06
CA GLY A 169 -13.40 11.18 3.71
C GLY A 169 -14.13 10.83 5.01
N ARG A 170 -14.67 9.61 5.13
CA ARG A 170 -15.29 9.16 6.39
C ARG A 170 -14.27 8.98 7.52
N LEU A 171 -13.12 8.41 7.22
CA LEU A 171 -12.02 8.27 8.18
C LEU A 171 -11.47 9.64 8.56
N PHE A 172 -11.27 10.53 7.58
CA PHE A 172 -10.88 11.92 7.83
C PHE A 172 -11.84 12.60 8.82
N ASN A 173 -13.15 12.54 8.56
CA ASN A 173 -14.13 13.19 9.42
C ASN A 173 -14.16 12.58 10.83
N GLU A 174 -13.96 11.27 10.97
CA GLU A 174 -13.86 10.63 12.29
C GLU A 174 -12.62 11.13 13.06
N LEU A 175 -11.45 11.18 12.41
CA LEU A 175 -10.22 11.66 13.03
C LEU A 175 -10.29 13.16 13.36
N PHE A 176 -10.86 13.97 12.46
CA PHE A 176 -11.07 15.40 12.67
C PHE A 176 -12.01 15.68 13.85
N ARG A 177 -13.17 14.99 13.95
CA ARG A 177 -14.10 15.16 15.07
C ARG A 177 -13.51 14.75 16.42
N ARG A 178 -12.53 13.83 16.40
CA ARG A 178 -11.78 13.43 17.59
C ARG A 178 -10.57 14.33 17.89
N GLY A 179 -10.38 15.39 17.09
CA GLY A 179 -9.30 16.36 17.27
C GLY A 179 -7.92 15.83 16.87
N LEU A 180 -7.84 14.71 16.15
CA LEU A 180 -6.57 14.08 15.75
C LEU A 180 -6.03 14.64 14.44
N LEU A 181 -6.86 15.37 13.69
CA LEU A 181 -6.47 16.10 12.50
C LEU A 181 -6.69 17.59 12.72
N PHE A 182 -5.73 18.40 12.28
CA PHE A 182 -5.85 19.85 12.26
C PHE A 182 -5.22 20.41 10.98
N PHE A 183 -5.71 21.57 10.53
CA PHE A 183 -5.12 22.30 9.43
C PHE A 183 -4.05 23.27 9.94
N ASP A 184 -2.79 23.08 9.54
CA ASP A 184 -1.72 24.02 9.82
C ASP A 184 -1.78 25.18 8.82
N ALA A 185 -2.48 26.25 9.19
CA ALA A 185 -2.65 27.43 8.35
C ALA A 185 -1.33 28.11 7.95
N ARG A 186 -0.24 27.89 8.68
CA ARG A 186 1.08 28.45 8.31
C ARG A 186 1.71 27.69 7.15
N ARG A 187 1.40 26.40 7.05
CA ARG A 187 1.95 25.48 6.04
C ARG A 187 0.97 25.18 4.91
N GLY A 188 -0.32 25.46 5.12
CA GLY A 188 -1.38 25.14 4.16
C GLY A 188 -1.58 23.64 4.00
N GLU A 189 -1.37 22.86 5.06
CA GLU A 189 -1.43 21.40 5.04
C GLU A 189 -2.24 20.84 6.22
N TRP A 190 -2.93 19.72 6.00
CA TRP A 190 -3.57 18.96 7.07
C TRP A 190 -2.55 18.04 7.74
N ARG A 191 -2.59 17.96 9.07
CA ARG A 191 -1.66 17.17 9.87
C ARG A 191 -2.39 16.32 10.90
N MET A 192 -1.81 15.15 11.15
CA MET A 192 -2.18 14.28 12.24
C MET A 192 -1.35 14.64 13.48
N LEU A 193 -1.98 14.60 14.66
CA LEU A 193 -1.30 14.79 15.95
C LEU A 193 -0.44 13.59 16.35
#